data_AF-A0A7G8IR52-F1
#
_entry.id   AF-A0A7G8IR52-F1
#
_cell.length_a   1.000
_cell.length_b   1.000
_cell.length_c   1.000
_cell.angle_alpha   90.00
_cell.angle_beta   90.00
_cell.angle_gamma   90.00
#
_symmetry.space_group_name_H-M   'P 1'
#
loop_
_entity.id
_entity.type
_entity.pdbx_description
1 polymer ?
#
loop_
_entity_poly.entity_id
_entity_poly.type
_entity_poly.pdbx_seq_one_letter_code
_entity_poly.pdbx_strand_id
1 'polypeptide(L)'
;MATTSNSLNGLLDESLAEPPIGETDHFHWHATPVGIAALWQGDHAPPTPPFNEALTEGLKVGLDLSREEREFHQVTKGLVLLFHS
;
A
#
# COMPACT_ATOMS: atom_id res chain seq x y z
N MET A 1 -12.96 -18.91 12.54
CA MET A 1 -12.09 -18.56 13.67
C MET A 1 -11.08 -17.54 13.16
N ALA A 2 -11.04 -16.38 13.79
CA ALA A 2 -10.35 -15.19 13.29
C ALA A 2 -8.84 -15.24 13.57
N THR A 3 -8.02 -15.14 12.53
CA THR A 3 -6.60 -14.72 12.62
C THR A 3 -6.13 -14.02 11.32
N THR A 4 -6.99 -13.27 10.63
CA THR A 4 -6.59 -12.64 9.36
C THR A 4 -5.68 -11.41 9.55
N SER A 5 -5.72 -10.76 10.72
CA SER A 5 -5.05 -9.47 10.94
C SER A 5 -3.55 -9.55 11.25
N ASN A 6 -3.02 -10.70 11.72
CA ASN A 6 -1.58 -10.85 12.00
C ASN A 6 -0.80 -11.44 10.80
N SER A 7 -1.47 -12.13 9.88
CA SER A 7 -0.83 -12.69 8.69
C SER A 7 -0.66 -11.65 7.58
N LEU A 8 -1.64 -10.76 7.39
CA LEU A 8 -1.58 -9.76 6.32
C LEU A 8 -0.42 -8.78 6.51
N ASN A 9 -0.22 -8.27 7.73
CA ASN A 9 0.92 -7.40 8.04
C ASN A 9 2.27 -8.10 7.84
N GLY A 10 2.38 -9.40 8.13
CA GLY A 10 3.59 -10.18 7.85
C GLY A 10 3.83 -10.36 6.36
N LEU A 11 2.78 -10.72 5.59
CA LEU A 11 2.85 -10.85 4.13
C LEU A 11 3.20 -9.52 3.45
N LEU A 12 2.64 -8.41 3.96
CA LEU A 12 2.99 -7.07 3.52
C LEU A 12 4.46 -6.77 3.83
N ASP A 13 4.95 -7.02 5.05
CA ASP A 13 6.35 -6.73 5.41
C ASP A 13 7.36 -7.49 4.51
N GLU A 14 7.05 -8.74 4.18
CA GLU A 14 7.80 -9.55 3.22
C GLU A 14 7.71 -9.00 1.79
N SER A 15 6.50 -8.66 1.31
CA SER A 15 6.34 -8.06 -0.03
C SER A 15 6.97 -6.67 -0.15
N LEU A 16 7.03 -5.93 0.97
CA LEU A 16 7.73 -4.65 1.09
C LEU A 16 9.25 -4.81 1.23
N ALA A 17 9.75 -6.04 1.41
CA ALA A 17 11.17 -6.34 1.29
C ALA A 17 11.57 -6.60 -0.17
N GLU A 18 10.61 -6.91 -1.04
CA GLU A 18 10.82 -7.01 -2.47
C GLU A 18 10.93 -5.62 -3.12
N PRO A 19 11.62 -5.51 -4.28
CA PRO A 19 11.71 -4.25 -5.00
C PRO A 19 10.31 -3.76 -5.39
N PRO A 20 10.03 -2.44 -5.22
CA PRO A 20 8.77 -1.88 -5.67
C PRO A 20 8.61 -2.04 -7.18
N ILE A 21 7.38 -2.28 -7.62
CA ILE A 21 7.00 -2.29 -9.04
C ILE A 21 6.99 -0.88 -9.64
N GLY A 22 6.90 0.14 -8.80
CA GLY A 22 6.94 1.54 -9.17
C GLY A 22 7.10 2.42 -7.94
N GLU A 23 7.67 3.59 -8.10
CA GLU A 23 7.81 4.59 -7.06
C GLU A 23 7.22 5.91 -7.58
N THR A 24 6.58 6.65 -6.68
CA THR A 24 6.04 7.98 -6.93
C THR A 24 6.57 8.95 -5.89
N ASP A 25 6.15 10.21 -5.97
CA ASP A 25 6.63 11.28 -5.08
C ASP A 25 6.49 10.94 -3.59
N HIS A 26 5.42 10.22 -3.22
CA HIS A 26 5.13 9.92 -1.81
C HIS A 26 4.99 8.42 -1.50
N PHE A 27 4.95 7.55 -2.51
CA PHE A 27 4.63 6.14 -2.33
C PHE A 27 5.53 5.19 -3.11
N HIS A 28 5.89 4.09 -2.46
CA HIS A 28 6.40 2.90 -3.13
C HIS A 28 5.26 1.92 -3.39
N TRP A 29 5.12 1.55 -4.65
CA TRP A 29 4.12 0.62 -5.13
C TRP A 29 4.73 -0.78 -5.16
N HIS A 30 4.12 -1.72 -4.47
CA HIS A 30 4.51 -3.11 -4.44
C HIS A 30 3.35 -3.96 -4.95
N ALA A 31 3.62 -4.85 -5.90
CA ALA A 31 2.67 -5.89 -6.28
C ALA A 31 2.78 -7.02 -5.26
N THR A 32 1.74 -7.23 -4.49
CA THR A 32 1.65 -8.31 -3.50
C THR A 32 0.65 -9.36 -3.99
N PRO A 33 0.71 -10.60 -3.52
CA PRO A 33 -0.25 -11.63 -3.91
C PRO A 33 -1.70 -11.33 -3.48
N VAL A 34 -1.89 -10.40 -2.54
CA VAL A 34 -3.22 -9.92 -2.13
C VAL A 34 -3.71 -8.72 -2.95
N GLY A 35 -2.84 -8.04 -3.69
CA GLY A 35 -3.16 -6.83 -4.44
C GLY A 35 -2.01 -5.84 -4.50
N ILE A 36 -2.30 -4.56 -4.70
CA ILE A 36 -1.30 -3.49 -4.79
C ILE A 36 -1.11 -2.83 -3.42
N ALA A 37 0.11 -2.84 -2.88
CA ALA A 37 0.45 -2.17 -1.65
C ALA A 37 1.23 -0.88 -1.94
N ALA A 38 0.68 0.26 -1.55
CA ALA A 38 1.33 1.57 -1.60
C ALA A 38 1.93 1.88 -0.22
N LEU A 39 3.23 1.69 -0.06
CA LEU A 39 3.97 2.08 1.14
C LEU A 39 4.28 3.57 1.09
N TRP A 40 3.91 4.27 2.15
CA TRP A 40 4.26 5.68 2.33
C TRP A 40 5.77 5.84 2.55
N GLN A 41 6.43 6.64 1.71
CA GLN A 41 7.87 6.93 1.80
C GLN A 41 8.16 8.28 2.50
N GLY A 42 7.17 9.14 2.71
CA GLY A 42 7.40 10.45 3.31
C GLY A 42 7.85 10.37 4.77
N ASP A 43 8.76 11.27 5.18
CA ASP A 43 9.30 11.40 6.56
C ASP A 43 8.22 11.45 7.65
N HIS A 44 7.05 12.00 7.31
CA HIS A 44 5.90 12.08 8.20
C HIS A 44 4.72 11.30 7.61
N ALA A 45 4.28 10.26 8.33
CA ALA A 45 3.00 9.62 8.05
C ALA A 45 1.88 10.66 8.25
N PRO A 46 1.08 10.98 7.23
CA PRO A 46 0.05 11.98 7.34
C PRO A 46 -1.03 11.50 8.34
N PRO A 47 -1.66 12.44 9.08
CA PRO A 47 -2.66 12.10 10.10
C PRO A 47 -3.93 11.48 9.48
N THR A 48 -4.13 11.65 8.19
CA THR A 48 -5.22 11.05 7.42
C THR A 48 -4.64 10.23 6.27
N PRO A 49 -5.13 9.00 6.03
CA PRO A 49 -4.67 8.17 4.92
C PRO A 49 -4.96 8.89 3.59
N PRO A 50 -3.91 9.27 2.81
CA PRO A 50 -4.07 10.11 1.63
C PRO A 50 -4.45 9.25 0.43
N PHE A 51 -5.61 8.59 0.52
CA PHE A 51 -6.16 7.76 -0.56
C PHE A 51 -6.30 8.52 -1.87
N ASN A 52 -6.63 9.82 -1.82
CA ASN A 52 -6.78 10.63 -3.02
C ASN A 52 -5.44 10.83 -3.75
N GLU A 53 -4.35 11.02 -3.00
CA GLU A 53 -2.99 11.07 -3.56
C GLU A 53 -2.62 9.70 -4.12
N ALA A 54 -2.82 8.63 -3.35
CA ALA A 54 -2.53 7.27 -3.78
C ALA A 54 -3.29 6.90 -5.07
N LEU A 55 -4.57 7.28 -5.21
CA LEU A 55 -5.32 7.09 -6.45
C LEU A 55 -4.69 7.84 -7.62
N THR A 56 -4.34 9.11 -7.41
CA THR A 56 -3.76 9.97 -8.45
C THR A 56 -2.39 9.45 -8.87
N GLU A 57 -1.55 9.09 -7.90
CA GLU A 57 -0.20 8.56 -8.07
C GLU A 57 -0.23 7.16 -8.69
N GLY A 58 -1.13 6.28 -8.22
CA GLY A 58 -1.33 4.94 -8.77
C GLY A 58 -1.70 5.01 -10.25
N LEU A 59 -2.61 5.91 -10.62
CA LEU A 59 -2.95 6.19 -12.02
C LEU A 59 -1.74 6.64 -12.85
N LYS A 60 -0.80 7.42 -12.28
CA LYS A 60 0.44 7.82 -12.98
C LYS A 60 1.37 6.63 -13.24
N VAL A 61 1.40 5.65 -12.33
CA VAL A 61 2.18 4.41 -12.47
C VAL A 61 1.46 3.39 -13.37
N GLY A 62 0.20 3.64 -13.72
CA GLY A 62 -0.61 2.74 -14.54
C GLY A 62 -1.43 1.72 -13.74
N LEU A 63 -1.62 1.98 -12.44
CA LEU A 63 -2.45 1.19 -11.53
C LEU A 63 -3.83 1.86 -11.41
N ASP A 64 -4.87 1.23 -11.98
CA ASP A 64 -6.24 1.77 -11.91
C ASP A 64 -6.97 1.31 -10.63
N LEU A 65 -6.60 1.94 -9.52
CA LEU A 65 -7.09 1.62 -8.16
C LEU A 65 -8.50 2.19 -7.88
N SER A 66 -9.13 2.79 -8.87
CA SER A 66 -10.43 3.47 -8.75
C SER A 66 -11.55 2.51 -8.35
N ARG A 67 -11.44 1.24 -8.78
CA ARG A 67 -12.46 0.19 -8.57
C ARG A 67 -12.11 -0.80 -7.45
N GLU A 68 -10.92 -0.69 -6.87
CA GLU A 68 -10.42 -1.62 -5.85
C GLU A 68 -10.89 -1.22 -4.45
N GLU A 69 -11.03 -2.21 -3.58
CA GLU A 69 -11.20 -2.02 -2.14
C GLU A 69 -9.90 -1.46 -1.56
N ARG A 70 -10.01 -0.44 -0.71
CA ARG A 70 -8.86 0.32 -0.20
C ARG A 70 -8.80 0.17 1.30
N GLU A 71 -7.76 -0.48 1.77
CA GLU A 71 -7.52 -0.66 3.19
C GLU A 71 -6.23 0.03 3.57
N PHE A 72 -6.18 0.62 4.77
CA PHE A 72 -4.95 1.16 5.31
C PHE A 72 -4.45 0.24 6.42
N HIS A 73 -3.16 -0.07 6.37
CA HIS A 73 -2.47 -0.92 7.31
C HIS A 73 -1.28 -0.15 7.86
N GLN A 74 -1.21 -0.03 9.18
CA GLN A 74 -0.06 0.56 9.85
C GLN A 74 0.90 -0.56 10.23
N VAL A 75 2.00 -0.69 9.50
CA VAL A 75 3.05 -1.67 9.74
C VAL A 75 4.28 -1.02 10.38
N THR A 76 5.25 -1.83 10.78
CA THR A 76 6.52 -1.36 11.36
C THR A 76 7.29 -0.43 10.43
N LYS A 77 7.19 -0.65 9.10
CA LYS A 77 7.82 0.19 8.06
C LYS A 77 7.10 1.52 7.81
N GLY A 78 5.87 1.70 8.30
CA GLY A 78 5.08 2.92 8.08
C GLY A 78 3.62 2.66 7.72
N LEU A 79 3.01 3.65 7.08
CA LEU A 79 1.63 3.56 6.59
C LEU A 79 1.64 2.86 5.22
N VAL A 80 0.84 1.81 5.07
CA VAL A 80 0.65 1.08 3.81
C VAL A 80 -0.82 1.17 3.43
N LEU A 81 -1.09 1.52 2.18
CA LEU A 81 -2.42 1.46 1.60
C LEU A 81 -2.48 0.22 0.70
N LEU A 82 -3.30 -0.75 1.08
CA LEU A 82 -3.53 -1.94 0.29
C LEU A 82 -4.77 -1.74 -0.58
N PHE A 83 -4.63 -2.09 -1.84
CA PHE A 83 -5.70 -2.09 -2.84
C PHE A 83 -5.88 -3.52 -3.33
N HIS A 84 -7.09 -4.08 -3.19
CA HIS A 84 -7.40 -5.44 -3.63
C HIS A 84 -8.83 -5.53 -4.21
N SER A 85 -9.12 -6.61 -4.93
CA SER A 85 -10.40 -6.90 -5.59
C SER A 85 -10.94 -8.28 -5.26
#